data_AF-A0AAN5AKM7-F1
#
_entry.id   AF-A0AAN5AKM7-F1
#
_cell.length_a   1.000
_cell.length_b   1.000
_cell.length_c   1.000
_cell.angle_alpha   90.00
_cell.angle_beta   90.00
_cell.angle_gamma   90.00
#
_symmetry.space_group_name_H-M   'P 1'
#
loop_
_entity.id
_entity.type
_entity.pdbx_description
1 polymer ?
#
loop_
_entity_poly.entity_id
_entity_poly.type
_entity_poly.pdbx_seq_one_letter_code
_entity_poly.pdbx_strand_id
1 'polypeptide(L)'
;MRLPSLFKTPKHQQFHIKPRYYDPVKEYVEERRRVVASQMKEEADGDKDRYSANIRAGFDRSRGKATSPKAGMAQGLMVVGLTVTMAIYWFYGDWALYFFGIFIAAYIYMKVKGSL
;
A
#
# COMPACT_ATOMS: atom_id res chain seq x y z
N MET A 1 -25.62 7.17 -8.90
CA MET A 1 -24.49 6.73 -9.76
C MET A 1 -23.61 7.94 -10.03
N ARG A 2 -22.32 7.91 -9.65
CA ARG A 2 -21.35 8.99 -9.95
C ARG A 2 -20.60 8.59 -11.21
N LEU A 3 -20.74 9.37 -12.27
CA LEU A 3 -19.98 9.19 -13.51
C LEU A 3 -18.47 9.38 -13.23
N PRO A 4 -17.59 8.49 -13.70
CA PRO A 4 -16.15 8.70 -13.59
C PRO A 4 -15.73 9.90 -14.45
N SER A 5 -15.10 10.90 -13.84
CA SER A 5 -14.60 12.08 -14.54
C SER A 5 -13.45 11.68 -15.48
N LEU A 6 -13.72 11.63 -16.79
CA LEU A 6 -12.71 11.37 -17.83
C LEU A 6 -11.75 12.55 -18.05
N PHE A 7 -12.05 13.73 -17.50
CA PHE A 7 -11.21 14.92 -17.66
C PHE A 7 -10.52 15.24 -16.33
N LYS A 8 -9.19 15.27 -16.35
CA LYS A 8 -8.35 15.68 -15.22
C LYS A 8 -8.40 17.20 -15.13
N THR A 9 -9.10 17.73 -14.13
CA THR A 9 -9.13 19.16 -13.88
C THR A 9 -7.70 19.65 -13.61
N PRO A 10 -7.18 20.65 -14.36
CA PRO A 10 -5.85 21.17 -14.11
C PRO A 10 -5.83 21.82 -12.71
N LYS A 11 -4.97 21.32 -11.84
CA LYS A 11 -4.72 21.94 -10.54
C LYS A 11 -3.86 23.18 -10.77
N HIS A 12 -4.15 24.26 -10.04
CA HIS A 12 -3.36 25.49 -10.11
C HIS A 12 -1.85 25.19 -9.92
N GLN A 13 -1.01 25.77 -10.76
CA GLN A 13 0.44 25.62 -10.63
C GLN A 13 0.91 26.41 -9.41
N GLN A 14 1.44 25.73 -8.40
CA GLN A 14 2.02 26.41 -7.24
C GLN A 14 3.42 26.90 -7.62
N PHE A 15 3.64 28.22 -7.59
CA PHE A 15 4.95 28.81 -7.84
C PHE A 15 5.84 28.56 -6.63
N HIS A 16 6.93 27.83 -6.83
CA HIS A 16 7.94 27.60 -5.81
C HIS A 16 8.95 28.77 -5.84
N ILE A 17 8.57 29.88 -5.21
CA ILE A 17 9.42 31.08 -5.11
C ILE A 17 10.51 30.81 -4.08
N LYS A 18 11.76 30.64 -4.53
CA LYS A 18 12.92 30.55 -3.63
C LYS A 18 13.36 31.96 -3.22
N PRO A 19 13.44 32.28 -1.92
CA PRO A 19 13.92 33.59 -1.49
C PRO A 19 15.40 33.75 -1.84
N ARG A 20 15.80 34.99 -2.18
CA ARG A 20 17.14 35.32 -2.71
C ARG A 20 18.29 35.03 -1.74
N TYR A 21 17.99 34.97 -0.43
CA TYR A 21 18.96 34.69 0.65
C TYR A 21 18.90 33.24 1.16
N TYR A 22 18.34 32.32 0.38
CA TYR A 22 18.30 30.91 0.75
C TYR A 22 19.66 30.26 0.49
N ASP A 23 20.34 29.85 1.57
CA ASP A 23 21.49 28.95 1.50
C ASP A 23 20.98 27.52 1.70
N PRO A 24 20.96 26.69 0.64
CA PRO A 24 20.38 25.34 0.69
C PRO A 24 21.07 24.44 1.73
N VAL A 25 22.34 24.70 2.02
CA VAL A 25 23.10 23.88 2.96
C VAL A 25 22.72 24.23 4.39
N LYS A 26 22.57 25.52 4.70
CA LYS A 26 22.20 25.96 6.05
C LYS A 26 20.80 25.50 6.43
N GLU A 27 19.82 25.66 5.55
CA GLU A 27 18.45 25.24 5.82
C GLU A 27 18.32 23.72 5.96
N TYR A 28 19.02 22.93 5.14
CA TYR A 28 19.05 21.48 5.30
C TYR A 28 19.65 21.07 6.64
N VAL A 29 20.79 21.68 7.03
CA VAL A 29 21.44 21.39 8.30
C VAL A 29 20.56 21.82 9.47
N GLU A 30 19.89 22.97 9.38
CA GLU A 30 19.02 23.48 10.42
C GLU A 30 17.74 22.65 10.57
N GLU A 31 17.13 22.22 9.47
CA GLU A 31 15.99 21.30 9.47
C GLU A 31 16.36 19.96 10.14
N ARG A 32 17.50 19.37 9.77
CA ARG A 32 18.00 18.15 10.39
C ARG A 32 18.31 18.33 11.86
N ARG A 33 18.91 19.46 12.25
CA ARG A 33 19.17 19.80 13.66
C ARG A 33 17.88 19.98 14.45
N ARG A 34 16.85 20.60 13.88
CA ARG A 34 15.53 20.77 14.52
C ARG A 34 14.86 19.42 14.78
N VAL A 35 14.90 18.51 13.81
CA VAL A 35 14.36 17.15 13.96
C VAL A 35 15.10 16.36 15.05
N VAL A 36 16.43 16.42 15.06
CA VAL A 36 17.23 15.72 16.09
C VAL A 36 17.02 16.35 17.47
N ALA A 37 16.94 17.68 17.56
CA ALA A 37 16.69 18.38 18.81
C ALA A 37 15.30 18.10 19.38
N SER A 38 14.26 17.97 18.53
CA SER A 38 12.93 17.56 19.00
C SER A 38 12.93 16.11 19.50
N GLN A 39 13.63 15.21 18.82
CA GLN A 39 13.77 13.81 19.24
C GLN A 39 14.52 13.67 20.58
N MET A 40 15.63 14.39 20.76
CA MET A 40 16.39 14.37 22.02
C MET A 40 15.60 14.97 23.19
N LYS A 41 14.79 16.01 22.95
CA LYS A 41 13.91 16.56 24.00
C LYS A 41 12.81 15.59 24.41
N GLU A 42 12.21 14.88 23.45
CA GLU A 42 11.24 13.81 23.74
C GLU A 42 11.87 12.64 24.51
N GLU A 43 13.14 12.32 24.22
CA GLU A 43 13.88 11.25 24.91
C GLU A 43 14.28 11.64 26.35
N ALA A 44 14.58 12.92 26.59
CA ALA A 44 14.90 13.45 27.92
C ALA A 44 13.69 13.54 28.86
N ASP A 45 12.48 13.72 28.34
CA ASP A 45 11.23 13.80 29.12
C ASP A 45 10.68 12.42 29.54
N GLY A 46 11.44 11.34 29.25
CA GLY A 46 11.31 10.07 29.96
C GLY A 46 10.18 9.12 29.50
N ASP A 47 9.58 9.33 28.33
CA ASP A 47 8.52 8.45 27.83
C ASP A 47 9.09 7.36 26.89
N LYS A 48 9.73 6.34 27.47
CA LYS A 48 10.32 5.19 26.74
C LYS A 48 9.26 4.42 25.92
N ASP A 49 8.01 4.47 26.32
CA ASP A 49 6.91 3.78 25.63
C ASP A 49 6.54 4.46 24.29
N ARG A 50 6.66 5.79 24.22
CA ARG A 50 6.48 6.55 22.96
C ARG A 50 7.56 6.29 21.92
N TYR A 51 8.82 6.13 22.35
CA TYR A 51 9.92 5.87 21.42
C TYR A 51 9.74 4.52 20.70
N SER A 52 9.33 3.48 21.44
CA SER A 52 8.99 2.17 20.87
C SER A 52 7.81 2.24 19.88
N ALA A 53 6.79 3.06 20.18
CA ALA A 53 5.64 3.28 19.31
C ALA A 53 6.03 3.95 17.98
N ASN A 54 6.96 4.91 17.99
CA ASN A 54 7.40 5.62 16.78
C ASN A 54 8.23 4.74 15.82
N ILE A 55 9.08 3.86 16.35
CA ILE A 55 9.85 2.91 15.54
C ILE A 55 8.92 1.88 14.87
N ARG A 56 7.91 1.38 15.60
CA ARG A 56 6.87 0.50 15.04
C ARG A 56 6.04 1.23 13.97
N ALA A 57 5.67 2.48 14.21
CA ALA A 57 4.91 3.29 13.25
C ALA A 57 5.69 3.58 11.94
N GLY A 58 7.02 3.70 11.99
CA GLY A 58 7.86 3.82 10.80
C GLY A 58 7.90 2.55 9.96
N PHE A 59 7.96 1.38 10.60
CA PHE A 59 7.89 0.08 9.93
C PHE A 59 6.51 -0.17 9.31
N ASP A 60 5.42 0.19 10.02
CA ASP A 60 4.06 0.07 9.50
C ASP A 60 3.78 1.01 8.32
N ARG A 61 4.34 2.23 8.30
CA ARG A 61 4.21 3.13 7.14
C ARG A 61 4.90 2.59 5.88
N SER A 62 5.99 1.83 6.04
CA SER A 62 6.66 1.19 4.90
C SER A 62 5.86 0.00 4.33
N ARG A 63 5.12 -0.73 5.17
CA ARG A 63 4.22 -1.81 4.75
C ARG A 63 2.88 -1.32 4.23
N GLY A 64 2.33 -0.24 4.81
CA GLY A 64 1.02 0.31 4.44
C GLY A 64 0.93 0.88 3.03
N LYS A 65 2.07 1.20 2.40
CA LYS A 65 2.11 1.72 1.02
C LYS A 65 2.20 0.61 -0.05
N ALA A 66 2.50 -0.63 0.35
CA ALA A 66 2.75 -1.72 -0.60
C ALA A 66 1.51 -2.56 -0.94
N THR A 67 0.47 -2.58 -0.12
CA THR A 67 -0.65 -3.52 -0.35
C THR A 67 -1.97 -2.93 0.10
N SER A 68 -2.85 -2.61 -0.85
CA SER A 68 -4.28 -2.64 -0.55
C SER A 68 -4.61 -4.06 -0.06
N PRO A 69 -5.19 -4.26 1.14
CA PRO A 69 -5.39 -5.59 1.72
C PRO A 69 -6.26 -6.50 0.83
N LYS A 70 -7.10 -5.90 -0.02
CA LYS A 70 -7.91 -6.60 -1.03
C LYS A 70 -7.09 -7.22 -2.16
N ALA A 71 -5.94 -6.65 -2.52
CA ALA A 71 -5.09 -7.16 -3.60
C ALA A 71 -4.35 -8.44 -3.18
N GLY A 72 -3.81 -8.48 -1.95
CA GLY A 72 -3.13 -9.65 -1.42
C GLY A 72 -4.05 -10.86 -1.25
N MET A 73 -5.29 -10.64 -0.80
CA MET A 73 -6.24 -11.74 -0.60
C MET A 73 -6.76 -12.32 -1.93
N ALA A 74 -7.03 -11.48 -2.93
CA ALA A 74 -7.40 -11.91 -4.26
C ALA A 74 -6.27 -12.71 -4.94
N GLN A 75 -5.03 -12.24 -4.82
CA GLN A 75 -3.86 -12.93 -5.35
C GLN A 75 -3.62 -14.26 -4.64
N GLY A 76 -3.76 -14.32 -3.32
CA GLY A 76 -3.64 -15.55 -2.54
C GLY A 76 -4.66 -16.62 -2.95
N LEU A 77 -5.93 -16.23 -3.13
CA LEU A 77 -6.97 -17.15 -3.62
C LEU A 77 -6.70 -17.67 -5.04
N MET A 78 -6.16 -16.81 -5.91
CA MET A 78 -5.75 -17.22 -7.26
C MET A 78 -4.62 -18.25 -7.21
N VAL A 79 -3.58 -18.01 -6.41
CA VAL A 79 -2.45 -18.94 -6.29
C VAL A 79 -2.94 -20.28 -5.74
N VAL A 80 -3.71 -20.29 -4.65
CA VAL A 80 -4.24 -21.51 -4.05
C VAL A 80 -5.11 -22.29 -5.03
N GLY A 81 -6.00 -21.60 -5.77
CA GLY A 81 -6.82 -22.24 -6.80
C GLY A 81 -5.97 -22.91 -7.88
N LEU A 82 -4.90 -22.26 -8.33
CA LEU A 82 -3.98 -22.78 -9.35
C LEU A 82 -3.22 -24.01 -8.84
N THR A 83 -2.74 -23.99 -7.59
CA THR A 83 -2.04 -25.14 -6.98
C THR A 83 -2.97 -26.35 -6.83
N VAL A 84 -4.21 -26.13 -6.40
CA VAL A 84 -5.21 -27.19 -6.24
C VAL A 84 -5.57 -27.80 -7.59
N THR A 85 -5.80 -26.99 -8.61
CA THR A 85 -6.06 -27.49 -9.97
C THR A 85 -4.89 -28.30 -10.52
N MET A 86 -3.66 -27.86 -10.28
CA MET A 86 -2.47 -28.59 -10.72
C MET A 86 -2.34 -29.94 -10.03
N ALA A 87 -2.67 -30.03 -8.74
CA ALA A 87 -2.74 -31.30 -8.02
C ALA A 87 -3.85 -32.22 -8.55
N ILE A 88 -5.05 -31.67 -8.84
CA ILE A 88 -6.16 -32.46 -9.41
C ILE A 88 -5.83 -32.96 -10.81
N TYR A 89 -5.12 -32.17 -11.62
CA TYR A 89 -4.71 -32.55 -12.98
C TYR A 89 -3.83 -33.82 -12.97
N TRP A 90 -2.96 -33.99 -11.97
CA TRP A 90 -2.14 -35.19 -11.84
C TRP A 90 -2.96 -36.48 -11.62
N PHE A 91 -4.14 -36.39 -11.01
CA PHE A 91 -4.98 -37.55 -10.71
C PHE A 91 -6.11 -37.78 -11.73
N TYR A 92 -6.71 -36.70 -12.25
CA TYR A 92 -7.92 -36.75 -13.06
C TYR A 92 -7.73 -36.23 -14.50
N GLY A 93 -6.51 -35.82 -14.87
CA GLY A 93 -6.19 -35.33 -16.20
C GLY A 93 -7.02 -34.11 -16.59
N ASP A 94 -7.57 -34.11 -17.81
CA ASP A 94 -8.27 -32.98 -18.41
C ASP A 94 -9.53 -32.53 -17.66
N TRP A 95 -10.14 -33.40 -16.85
CA TRP A 95 -11.31 -33.04 -16.06
C TRP A 95 -11.03 -31.89 -15.08
N ALA A 96 -9.77 -31.74 -14.64
CA ALA A 96 -9.33 -30.64 -13.79
C ALA A 96 -9.52 -29.26 -14.43
N LEU A 97 -9.39 -29.14 -15.76
CA LEU A 97 -9.52 -27.88 -16.47
C LEU A 97 -10.96 -27.36 -16.46
N TYR A 98 -11.94 -28.27 -16.56
CA TYR A 98 -13.36 -27.91 -16.49
C TYR A 98 -13.75 -27.41 -15.10
N PHE A 99 -13.27 -28.07 -14.03
CA PHE A 99 -13.50 -27.61 -12.66
C PHE A 99 -12.83 -26.26 -12.38
N PHE A 100 -11.64 -26.03 -12.93
CA PHE A 100 -10.97 -24.73 -12.82
C PHE A 100 -11.70 -23.61 -13.55
N GLY A 101 -12.24 -23.88 -14.75
CA GLY A 101 -13.08 -22.93 -15.47
C GLY A 101 -14.33 -22.52 -14.68
N ILE A 102 -15.01 -23.49 -14.06
CA ILE A 102 -16.16 -23.25 -13.18
C ILE A 102 -15.75 -22.41 -11.96
N PHE A 103 -14.59 -22.71 -11.35
CA PHE A 103 -14.07 -21.97 -10.22
C PHE A 103 -13.76 -20.50 -10.57
N ILE A 104 -13.12 -20.25 -11.72
CA ILE A 104 -12.86 -18.88 -12.21
C ILE A 104 -14.17 -18.14 -12.47
N ALA A 105 -15.13 -18.78 -13.13
CA ALA A 105 -16.43 -18.18 -13.42
C ALA A 105 -17.18 -17.81 -12.13
N ALA A 106 -17.18 -18.70 -11.12
CA ALA A 106 -17.75 -18.44 -9.81
C ALA A 106 -17.02 -17.29 -9.08
N TYR A 107 -15.69 -17.24 -9.17
CA TYR A 107 -14.89 -16.16 -8.58
C TYR A 107 -15.22 -14.80 -9.20
N ILE A 108 -15.30 -14.72 -10.53
CA ILE A 108 -15.68 -13.51 -11.25
C ILE A 108 -17.11 -13.10 -10.88
N TYR A 109 -18.04 -14.04 -10.83
CA TYR A 109 -19.42 -13.79 -10.44
C TYR A 109 -19.51 -13.18 -9.02
N MET A 110 -18.78 -13.75 -8.05
CA MET A 110 -18.74 -13.20 -6.69
C MET A 110 -18.07 -11.83 -6.64
N LYS A 111 -17.00 -11.60 -7.41
CA LYS A 111 -16.30 -10.31 -7.47
C LYS A 111 -17.17 -9.21 -8.08
N VAL A 112 -17.94 -9.53 -9.12
CA VAL A 112 -18.87 -8.60 -9.76
C VAL A 112 -20.06 -8.30 -8.85
N LYS A 113 -20.64 -9.33 -8.22
CA LYS A 113 -21.77 -9.18 -7.29
C LYS A 113 -21.39 -8.41 -6.01
N GLY A 114 -20.17 -8.59 -5.49
CA GLY A 114 -19.69 -7.83 -4.33
C GLY A 114 -19.31 -6.37 -4.62
N SER A 115 -19.37 -5.95 -5.89
CA SER A 115 -19.10 -4.58 -6.33
C SER A 115 -20.38 -3.78 -6.66
N LEU A 116 -21.56 -4.42 -6.64
CA LEU A 116 -22.87 -3.79 -6.75
C LEU A 116 -23.44 -3.52 -5.35
#